data_AF-A0A3C1NLD8-F1
#
_entry.id   AF-A0A3C1NLD8-F1
#
_cell.length_a   1.000
_cell.length_b   1.000
_cell.length_c   1.000
_cell.angle_alpha   90.00
_cell.angle_beta   90.00
_cell.angle_gamma   90.00
#
_symmetry.space_group_name_H-M   'P 1'
#
loop_
_entity.id
_entity.type
_entity.pdbx_description
1 polymer ?
#
loop_
_entity_poly.entity_id
_entity_poly.type
_entity_poly.pdbx_seq_one_letter_code
_entity_poly.pdbx_strand_id
1 'polypeptide(L)'
;MDYLFEADRFLFKHINGEWHNRFFDVIMPFIRNSMTWVPFYLFMILFVFRNFKQQGWWWLLFAICTPMVTDLVSSGLIKNHVMRTRPCNDPSLADSMRFLLNYRPQSSSFTSSHATNHFGLA
;
A
#
# COMPACT_ATOMS: atom_id res chain seq x y z
N MET A 1 3.54 -20.25 -16.39
CA MET A 1 4.13 -19.16 -15.57
C MET A 1 4.13 -17.85 -16.34
N ASP A 2 4.46 -17.87 -17.63
CA ASP A 2 4.50 -16.65 -18.47
C ASP A 2 3.15 -15.93 -18.57
N TYR A 3 2.05 -16.69 -18.61
CA TYR A 3 0.69 -16.14 -18.56
C TYR A 3 0.45 -15.16 -17.39
N LEU A 4 0.99 -15.44 -16.20
CA LEU A 4 0.80 -14.55 -15.04
C LEU A 4 1.57 -13.24 -15.22
N PHE A 5 2.75 -13.28 -15.82
CA PHE A 5 3.53 -12.08 -16.13
C PHE A 5 2.88 -11.24 -17.22
N GLU A 6 2.34 -11.90 -18.25
CA GLU A 6 1.58 -11.23 -19.31
C GLU A 6 0.31 -10.58 -18.76
N ALA A 7 -0.44 -11.28 -17.92
CA ALA A 7 -1.63 -10.76 -17.27
C ALA A 7 -1.33 -9.56 -16.34
N ASP A 8 -0.26 -9.65 -15.54
CA ASP A 8 0.19 -8.54 -14.67
C ASP A 8 0.57 -7.30 -15.49
N ARG A 9 1.33 -7.47 -16.58
CA ARG A 9 1.70 -6.38 -17.50
C ARG A 9 0.50 -5.80 -18.23
N PHE A 10 -0.41 -6.66 -18.70
CA PHE A 10 -1.65 -6.26 -19.34
C PHE A 10 -2.49 -5.39 -18.41
N LEU A 11 -2.76 -5.87 -17.20
CA LEU A 11 -3.53 -5.12 -16.21
C LEU A 11 -2.86 -3.80 -15.83
N PHE A 12 -1.54 -3.82 -15.62
CA PHE A 12 -0.77 -2.61 -15.32
C PHE A 12 -0.93 -1.54 -16.41
N LYS A 13 -0.78 -1.93 -17.68
CA LYS A 13 -0.90 -1.01 -18.82
C LYS A 13 -2.30 -0.40 -18.93
N HIS A 14 -3.35 -1.21 -18.76
CA HIS A 14 -4.73 -0.70 -18.85
C HIS A 14 -5.05 0.21 -17.67
N ILE A 15 -4.69 -0.16 -16.44
CA ILE A 15 -4.99 0.65 -15.25
C ILE A 15 -4.20 1.96 -15.26
N ASN A 16 -2.89 1.91 -15.56
CA ASN A 16 -2.03 3.10 -15.51
C ASN A 16 -2.19 3.98 -16.76
N GLY A 17 -2.46 3.39 -17.92
CA GLY A 17 -2.49 4.07 -19.21
C GLY A 17 -3.89 4.43 -19.72
N GLU A 18 -4.90 3.58 -19.55
CA GLU A 18 -6.23 3.78 -20.16
C GLU A 18 -7.33 4.11 -19.17
N TRP A 19 -7.39 3.41 -18.02
CA TRP A 19 -8.47 3.53 -17.04
C TRP A 19 -8.24 4.61 -16.00
N HIS A 20 -7.34 5.56 -16.28
CA HIS A 20 -7.13 6.71 -15.42
C HIS A 20 -8.13 7.82 -15.74
N ASN A 21 -8.43 8.66 -14.75
CA ASN A 21 -9.19 9.87 -14.97
C ASN A 21 -8.76 10.97 -14.01
N ARG A 22 -9.03 12.22 -14.40
CA ARG A 22 -8.59 13.41 -13.66
C ARG A 22 -9.12 13.46 -12.22
N PHE A 23 -10.28 12.87 -11.96
CA PHE A 23 -10.87 12.83 -10.62
C PHE A 23 -10.07 11.92 -9.68
N PHE A 24 -9.80 10.67 -10.09
CA PHE A 24 -8.98 9.75 -9.32
C PHE A 24 -7.53 10.22 -9.21
N ASP A 25 -7.04 10.94 -10.22
CA ASP A 25 -5.68 11.48 -10.20
C ASP A 25 -5.45 12.49 -9.06
N VAL A 26 -6.50 13.26 -8.73
CA VAL A 26 -6.46 14.19 -7.60
C VAL A 26 -6.62 13.44 -6.29
N ILE A 27 -7.52 12.46 -6.22
CA ILE A 27 -7.93 11.82 -4.96
C ILE A 27 -6.96 10.72 -4.48
N MET A 28 -6.44 9.89 -5.39
CA MET A 28 -5.59 8.75 -5.04
C MET A 28 -4.34 9.13 -4.22
N PRO A 29 -3.64 10.25 -4.50
CA PRO A 29 -2.54 10.71 -3.66
C PRO A 29 -2.95 11.00 -2.21
N PHE A 30 -4.16 11.55 -1.97
CA PHE A 30 -4.66 11.81 -0.62
C PHE A 30 -5.04 10.52 0.10
N ILE A 31 -5.75 9.61 -0.57
CA ILE A 31 -6.13 8.29 0.00
C ILE A 31 -4.87 7.51 0.41
N ARG A 32 -3.82 7.57 -0.41
CA ARG A 32 -2.56 6.89 -0.15
C ARG A 32 -1.81 7.44 1.06
N ASN A 33 -1.91 8.75 1.34
CA ASN A 33 -1.11 9.43 2.35
C ASN A 33 -1.60 9.08 3.77
N SER A 34 -0.72 8.51 4.60
CA SER A 34 -1.04 8.15 5.98
C SER A 34 -1.44 9.34 6.84
N MET A 35 -0.90 10.54 6.57
CA MET A 35 -1.21 11.75 7.34
C MET A 35 -2.67 12.19 7.15
N THR A 36 -3.26 11.89 5.99
CA THR A 36 -4.68 12.18 5.71
C THR A 36 -5.62 11.39 6.63
N TRP A 37 -5.19 10.22 7.12
CA TRP A 37 -6.00 9.35 7.98
C TRP A 37 -5.81 9.60 9.48
N VAL A 38 -4.94 10.53 9.88
CA VAL A 38 -4.71 10.87 11.30
C VAL A 38 -6.01 11.23 12.04
N PRO A 39 -6.91 12.06 11.50
CA PRO A 39 -8.18 12.36 12.17
C PRO A 39 -9.05 11.11 12.38
N PHE A 40 -9.04 10.19 11.41
CA PHE A 40 -9.79 8.94 11.48
C PHE A 40 -9.20 8.00 12.55
N TYR A 41 -7.87 7.85 12.61
CA TYR A 41 -7.23 7.06 13.66
C TYR A 41 -7.49 7.64 15.05
N LEU A 42 -7.47 8.97 15.20
CA LEU A 42 -7.84 9.62 16.46
C LEU A 42 -9.29 9.32 16.84
N PHE A 43 -10.22 9.42 15.88
CA PHE A 43 -11.62 9.06 16.10
C PHE A 43 -11.77 7.61 16.56
N MET A 44 -11.11 6.66 15.90
CA MET A 44 -11.15 5.24 16.27
C MET A 44 -10.65 5.00 17.70
N ILE A 45 -9.54 5.64 18.08
CA ILE A 45 -8.99 5.56 19.44
C ILE A 45 -10.03 6.06 20.46
N LEU A 46 -10.58 7.26 20.24
CA LEU A 46 -11.59 7.84 21.15
C LEU A 46 -12.85 6.99 21.23
N PHE A 47 -13.32 6.47 20.09
CA PHE A 47 -14.48 5.58 20.00
C PHE A 47 -14.26 4.29 20.80
N VAL A 48 -13.10 3.67 20.66
CA VAL A 48 -12.76 2.42 21.36
C VAL A 48 -12.68 2.65 22.86
N PHE A 49 -11.96 3.68 23.33
CA PHE A 49 -11.86 3.95 24.76
C PHE A 49 -13.20 4.37 25.39
N ARG A 50 -14.06 5.06 24.64
CA ARG A 50 -15.40 5.45 25.12
C ARG A 50 -16.32 4.24 25.30
N ASN A 51 -16.25 3.25 24.40
CA ASN A 51 -17.15 2.08 24.42
C ASN A 51 -16.60 0.90 25.23
N PHE A 52 -15.31 0.59 25.07
CA PHE A 52 -14.67 -0.63 25.63
C PHE A 52 -13.81 -0.36 26.87
N LYS A 53 -13.61 0.91 27.26
CA LYS A 53 -12.87 1.33 28.47
C LYS A 53 -11.49 0.65 28.55
N GLN A 54 -11.23 -0.13 29.60
CA GLN A 54 -9.95 -0.81 29.82
C GLN A 54 -9.65 -1.90 28.77
N GLN A 55 -10.67 -2.50 28.15
CA GLN A 55 -10.47 -3.48 27.07
C GLN A 55 -9.99 -2.81 25.77
N GLY A 56 -10.17 -1.48 25.64
CA GLY A 56 -9.67 -0.71 24.51
C GLY A 56 -8.15 -0.75 24.36
N TRP A 57 -7.42 -1.03 25.43
CA TRP A 57 -5.96 -1.21 25.38
C TRP A 57 -5.55 -2.42 24.55
N TRP A 58 -6.27 -3.54 24.65
CA TRP A 58 -5.99 -4.72 23.83
C TRP A 58 -6.25 -4.43 22.36
N TRP A 59 -7.35 -3.74 22.06
CA TRP A 59 -7.65 -3.32 20.69
C TRP A 59 -6.55 -2.42 20.13
N LEU A 60 -6.10 -1.42 20.90
CA LEU A 60 -5.03 -0.51 20.48
C LEU A 60 -3.71 -1.25 20.28
N LEU A 61 -3.38 -2.19 21.17
CA LEU A 61 -2.19 -3.02 21.05
C LEU A 61 -2.21 -3.80 19.72
N PHE A 62 -3.30 -4.52 19.42
CA PHE A 62 -3.40 -5.26 18.17
C PHE A 62 -3.40 -4.34 16.95
N ALA A 63 -4.10 -3.21 17.00
CA ALA A 63 -4.12 -2.23 15.91
C ALA A 63 -2.73 -1.66 15.57
N ILE A 64 -1.83 -1.54 16.55
CA ILE A 64 -0.44 -1.10 16.35
C ILE A 64 0.46 -2.29 15.97
N CYS A 65 0.32 -3.43 16.62
CA CYS A 65 1.17 -4.60 16.37
C CYS A 65 0.95 -5.19 14.98
N THR A 66 -0.27 -5.22 14.47
CA THR A 66 -0.59 -5.78 13.15
C THR A 66 0.23 -5.15 12.02
N PRO A 67 0.22 -3.81 11.80
CA PRO A 67 1.01 -3.18 10.75
C PRO A 67 2.53 -3.37 10.93
N MET A 68 3.01 -3.51 12.17
CA MET A 68 4.42 -3.81 12.45
C MET A 68 4.79 -5.22 12.01
N VAL A 69 3.96 -6.21 12.33
CA VAL A 69 4.18 -7.61 11.94
C VAL A 69 4.06 -7.75 10.42
N THR A 70 3.05 -7.14 9.80
CA THR A 70 2.88 -7.21 8.34
C THR A 70 4.04 -6.56 7.60
N ASP A 71 4.60 -5.46 8.08
CA ASP A 71 5.77 -4.85 7.43
C ASP A 71 7.06 -5.66 7.70
N LEU A 72 7.23 -6.24 8.88
CA LEU A 72 8.36 -7.14 9.16
C LEU A 72 8.35 -8.34 8.20
N VAL A 73 7.18 -8.95 7.99
CA VAL A 73 7.05 -10.10 7.08
C VAL A 73 7.18 -9.65 5.62
N SER A 74 6.49 -8.57 5.23
CA SER A 74 6.49 -8.09 3.84
C SER A 74 7.85 -7.52 3.43
N SER A 75 8.36 -6.52 4.15
CA SER A 75 9.61 -5.84 3.84
C SER A 75 10.84 -6.58 4.33
N GLY A 76 10.80 -7.12 5.55
CA GLY A 76 11.97 -7.74 6.18
C GLY A 76 12.28 -9.14 5.64
N LEU A 77 11.25 -9.93 5.33
CA LEU A 77 11.43 -11.29 4.83
C LEU A 77 11.19 -11.35 3.31
N ILE A 78 9.95 -11.14 2.87
CA ILE A 78 9.55 -11.46 1.50
C ILE A 78 10.30 -10.60 0.47
N LYS A 79 10.36 -9.29 0.66
CA LYS A 79 11.00 -8.38 -0.31
C LYS A 79 12.48 -8.69 -0.51
N ASN A 80 13.18 -9.05 0.55
CA ASN A 80 14.61 -9.38 0.51
C ASN A 80 14.90 -10.71 -0.19
N HIS A 81 13.94 -11.64 -0.19
CA HIS A 81 14.07 -12.92 -0.89
C HIS A 81 13.62 -12.86 -2.35
N VAL A 82 12.53 -12.14 -2.66
CA VAL A 82 11.93 -12.13 -4.01
C VAL A 82 12.57 -11.09 -4.91
N MET A 83 12.98 -9.93 -4.37
CA MET A 83 13.70 -8.86 -5.09
C MET A 83 13.12 -8.48 -6.47
N ARG A 84 11.79 -8.57 -6.64
CA ARG A 84 11.11 -8.26 -7.90
C ARG A 84 11.22 -6.78 -8.22
N THR A 85 11.78 -6.43 -9.38
CA THR A 85 11.86 -5.05 -9.88
C THR A 85 10.48 -4.41 -10.00
N ARG A 86 10.35 -3.15 -9.59
CA ARG A 86 9.10 -2.38 -9.79
C ARG A 86 8.94 -2.00 -11.26
N PRO A 87 7.69 -1.91 -11.76
CA PRO A 87 7.41 -1.38 -13.08
C PRO A 87 8.09 -0.02 -13.35
N CYS A 88 8.24 0.83 -12.32
CA CYS A 88 8.87 2.15 -12.42
C CYS A 88 10.39 2.14 -12.70
N ASN A 89 11.04 1.01 -12.42
CA ASN A 89 12.48 0.82 -12.57
C ASN A 89 12.80 -0.17 -13.71
N ASP A 90 11.77 -0.70 -14.39
CA ASP A 90 11.95 -1.56 -15.56
C ASP A 90 12.14 -0.67 -16.80
N PRO A 91 13.31 -0.73 -17.48
CA PRO A 91 13.58 0.11 -18.65
C PRO A 91 12.55 -0.07 -19.79
N SER A 92 11.91 -1.24 -19.87
CA SER A 92 10.88 -1.50 -20.90
C SER A 92 9.54 -0.83 -20.63
N LEU A 93 9.28 -0.42 -19.38
CA LEU A 93 8.00 0.16 -18.95
C LEU A 93 8.11 1.59 -18.45
N ALA A 94 9.26 1.97 -17.90
CA ALA A 94 9.48 3.24 -17.20
C ALA A 94 9.10 4.48 -18.03
N ASP A 95 9.38 4.47 -19.33
CA ASP A 95 9.12 5.60 -20.24
C ASP A 95 7.65 5.75 -20.61
N SER A 96 6.89 4.65 -20.58
CA SER A 96 5.45 4.65 -20.90
C SER A 96 4.55 4.86 -19.68
N MET A 97 5.15 4.95 -18.49
CA MET A 97 4.43 4.98 -17.23
C MET A 97 4.02 6.39 -16.82
N ARG A 98 2.78 6.48 -16.36
CA ARG A 98 2.24 7.68 -15.73
C ARG A 98 2.51 7.68 -14.22
N PHE A 99 3.28 8.66 -13.75
CA PHE A 99 3.56 8.87 -12.33
C PHE A 99 2.69 9.98 -11.74
N LEU A 100 2.01 9.69 -10.63
CA LEU A 100 1.28 10.67 -9.84
C LEU A 100 2.09 11.20 -8.63
N LEU A 101 3.21 10.56 -8.32
CA LEU A 101 4.06 10.89 -7.18
C LEU A 101 5.35 11.57 -7.64
N ASN A 102 5.86 12.49 -6.82
CA ASN A 102 7.09 13.23 -7.09
C ASN A 102 8.37 12.42 -6.86
N TYR A 103 8.27 11.11 -6.57
CA TYR A 103 9.43 10.27 -6.26
C TYR A 103 9.28 8.86 -6.84
N ARG A 104 10.42 8.21 -7.09
CA ARG A 104 10.51 6.86 -7.65
C ARG A 104 11.07 5.87 -6.61
N PRO A 105 10.25 4.95 -6.08
CA PRO A 105 10.67 4.10 -4.97
C PRO A 105 11.58 2.95 -5.47
N GLN A 106 12.75 2.79 -4.84
CA GLN A 106 13.78 1.83 -5.27
C GLN A 106 13.69 0.43 -4.66
N SER A 107 12.90 0.24 -3.60
CA SER A 107 12.73 -1.09 -2.97
C SER A 107 12.04 -2.13 -3.86
N SER A 108 12.09 -3.40 -3.47
CA SER A 108 11.40 -4.50 -4.16
C SER A 108 9.89 -4.27 -4.24
N SER A 109 9.31 -4.69 -5.37
CA SER A 109 7.88 -4.53 -5.67
C SER A 109 6.97 -5.50 -4.92
N PHE A 110 7.48 -6.70 -4.60
CA PHE A 110 6.67 -7.79 -4.06
C PHE A 110 7.10 -8.16 -2.64
N THR A 111 6.22 -8.15 -1.64
CA THR A 111 4.81 -7.69 -1.68
C THR A 111 4.69 -6.17 -1.51
N SER A 112 3.53 -5.59 -1.81
CA SER A 112 3.28 -4.17 -1.53
C SER A 112 2.99 -3.96 -0.04
N SER A 113 3.93 -3.38 0.73
CA SER A 113 3.71 -3.12 2.17
C SER A 113 2.49 -2.27 2.43
N HIS A 114 2.18 -1.30 1.56
CA HIS A 114 1.00 -0.45 1.75
C HIS A 114 -0.27 -1.31 1.66
N ALA A 115 -0.36 -2.19 0.67
CA ALA A 115 -1.48 -3.12 0.56
C ALA A 115 -1.51 -4.11 1.74
N THR A 116 -0.36 -4.71 2.11
CA THR A 116 -0.29 -5.67 3.22
C THR A 116 -0.74 -5.05 4.55
N ASN A 117 -0.31 -3.82 4.84
CA ASN A 117 -0.63 -3.15 6.11
C ASN A 117 -2.11 -2.76 6.17
N HIS A 118 -2.68 -2.24 5.07
CA HIS A 118 -4.10 -1.90 5.01
C HIS A 118 -5.00 -3.12 5.12
N PHE A 119 -4.70 -4.20 4.38
CA PHE A 119 -5.47 -5.44 4.48
C PHE A 119 -5.27 -6.19 5.80
N GLY A 120 -4.11 -6.08 6.44
CA GLY A 120 -3.90 -6.67 7.76
C GLY A 120 -4.72 -5.97 8.84
N LEU A 121 -4.91 -4.65 8.74
CA LEU A 121 -5.66 -3.85 9.71
C LEU A 121 -7.19 -3.88 9.50
N ALA A 122 -7.65 -4.10 8.26
CA ALA A 122 -9.06 -4.13 7.86
C ALA A 122 -9.80 -5.38 8.39
#